data_AF-A0A7D9DYK5-F1
#
_entry.id   AF-A0A7D9DYK5-F1
#
_cell.length_a   1.000
_cell.length_b   1.000
_cell.length_c   1.000
_cell.angle_alpha   90.00
_cell.angle_beta   90.00
_cell.angle_gamma   90.00
#
_symmetry.space_group_name_H-M   'P 1'
#
loop_
_entity.id
_entity.type
_entity.pdbx_description
1 polymer ?
#
loop_
_entity_poly.entity_id
_entity_poly.type
_entity_poly.pdbx_seq_one_letter_code
_entity_poly.pdbx_strand_id
1 'polypeptide(L)'
;MELFGFKLDSIKIEDLDGKITEINYSENGCSSKTNFQQLPENDKTTIRALLYIMDKCCVGDSAYHEMSMLVDGLPRSYLIKQCRNAQNSISHITRTPGKHPGAQMSFKGELREQIRKKIQLGDVGKQKVIIAGNHTVGIVSGSEDYEVLRISCKEILAEINDLVEHGEIEVDGHRIPLEFYLSGDYKIQWDTSKAEDYYHNSKNARTLSTNRSMACKSSSNYGCIKKPLLGIPIENVRVDELHLLLRITDIF
;
A
#
# COMPACT_ATOMS: atom_id res chain seq x y z
N MET A 1 -21.57 -30.67 4.67
CA MET A 1 -21.24 -31.14 6.05
C MET A 1 -21.70 -32.59 6.15
N GLU A 2 -20.81 -33.55 5.93
CA GLU A 2 -21.14 -34.99 5.96
C GLU A 2 -21.33 -35.47 7.41
N LEU A 3 -22.53 -35.92 7.75
CA LEU A 3 -22.81 -36.62 9.00
C LEU A 3 -23.33 -38.03 8.66
N PHE A 4 -22.63 -39.05 9.17
CA PHE A 4 -23.05 -40.47 9.12
C PHE A 4 -23.18 -41.13 7.73
N GLY A 5 -22.43 -40.69 6.72
CA GLY A 5 -22.35 -41.41 5.43
C GLY A 5 -23.60 -41.34 4.56
N PHE A 6 -24.55 -40.46 4.88
CA PHE A 6 -25.72 -40.18 4.06
C PHE A 6 -25.64 -38.78 3.46
N LYS A 7 -26.09 -38.65 2.20
CA LYS A 7 -26.16 -37.37 1.48
C LYS A 7 -27.62 -36.90 1.49
N LEU A 8 -27.87 -35.78 2.18
CA LEU A 8 -29.19 -35.14 2.21
C LEU A 8 -29.40 -34.33 0.92
N ASP A 9 -30.34 -34.75 0.07
CA ASP A 9 -30.59 -34.11 -1.23
C ASP A 9 -31.71 -33.06 -1.16
N SER A 10 -32.84 -33.41 -0.54
CA SER A 10 -33.99 -32.51 -0.34
C SER A 10 -34.84 -32.94 0.86
N ILE A 11 -35.55 -31.99 1.48
CA ILE A 11 -36.59 -32.26 2.47
C ILE A 11 -37.91 -31.66 1.98
N LYS A 12 -38.97 -32.46 1.92
CA LYS A 12 -40.35 -31.98 1.68
C LYS A 12 -41.13 -32.01 2.99
N ILE A 13 -41.77 -30.89 3.31
CA ILE A 13 -42.62 -30.75 4.50
C ILE A 13 -43.99 -30.29 4.03
N GLU A 14 -45.02 -31.03 4.38
CA GLU A 14 -46.41 -30.64 4.18
C GLU A 14 -46.97 -30.12 5.50
N ASP A 15 -47.49 -28.90 5.48
CA ASP A 15 -48.21 -28.34 6.64
C ASP A 15 -49.61 -28.96 6.75
N LEU A 16 -50.25 -28.82 7.91
CA LEU A 16 -51.60 -29.29 8.21
C LEU A 16 -52.67 -28.71 7.27
N ASP A 17 -52.38 -27.57 6.62
CA ASP A 17 -53.21 -26.95 5.58
C ASP A 17 -52.94 -27.48 4.15
N GLY A 18 -52.15 -28.54 4.00
CA GLY A 18 -51.82 -29.20 2.72
C GLY A 18 -50.80 -28.43 1.87
N LYS A 19 -50.14 -27.42 2.43
CA LYS A 19 -49.09 -26.66 1.73
C LYS A 19 -47.77 -27.39 1.83
N ILE A 20 -47.29 -27.89 0.69
CA ILE A 20 -46.00 -28.58 0.58
C ILE A 20 -44.88 -27.57 0.32
N THR A 21 -43.85 -27.58 1.16
CA THR A 21 -42.63 -26.79 1.04
C THR A 21 -41.43 -27.72 0.87
N GLU A 22 -40.68 -27.56 -0.22
CA GLU A 22 -39.48 -28.36 -0.53
C GLU A 22 -38.21 -27.53 -0.31
N ILE A 23 -37.28 -28.06 0.49
CA ILE A 23 -35.98 -27.45 0.81
C ILE A 23 -34.89 -28.34 0.24
N ASN A 24 -34.25 -27.91 -0.85
CA ASN A 24 -33.15 -28.63 -1.51
C ASN A 24 -31.80 -28.30 -0.86
N TYR A 25 -31.05 -29.34 -0.49
CA TYR A 25 -29.80 -29.27 0.29
C TYR A 25 -28.54 -29.64 -0.53
N SER A 26 -28.61 -29.58 -1.87
CA SER A 26 -27.41 -29.67 -2.70
C SER A 26 -26.39 -28.62 -2.27
N GLU A 27 -25.12 -29.00 -2.12
CA GLU A 27 -23.97 -28.15 -1.71
C GLU A 27 -23.64 -26.99 -2.68
N ASN A 28 -24.59 -26.54 -3.50
CA ASN A 28 -24.58 -25.27 -4.20
C ASN A 28 -25.77 -24.42 -3.75
N GLY A 29 -25.62 -23.74 -2.63
CA GLY A 29 -26.45 -22.58 -2.29
C GLY A 29 -26.19 -21.44 -3.28
N CYS A 30 -26.85 -21.48 -4.44
CA CYS A 30 -26.92 -20.37 -5.38
C CYS A 30 -28.22 -20.47 -6.17
N SER A 31 -29.31 -19.95 -5.58
CA SER A 31 -30.19 -19.07 -6.35
C SER A 31 -29.28 -18.14 -7.16
N SER A 32 -29.40 -18.15 -8.48
CA SER A 32 -28.55 -17.44 -9.46
C SER A 32 -28.07 -16.09 -8.92
N LYS A 33 -26.92 -16.06 -8.23
CA LYS A 33 -26.39 -14.82 -7.66
C LYS A 33 -25.90 -14.03 -8.85
N THR A 34 -26.66 -13.00 -9.24
CA THR A 34 -26.26 -12.03 -10.25
C THR A 34 -24.84 -11.57 -9.93
N ASN A 35 -23.91 -11.80 -10.87
CA ASN A 35 -22.53 -11.43 -10.68
C ASN A 35 -22.42 -9.90 -10.77
N PHE A 36 -21.67 -9.26 -9.87
CA PHE A 36 -21.40 -7.82 -9.88
C PHE A 36 -20.99 -7.32 -11.28
N GLN A 37 -20.22 -8.13 -12.02
CA GLN A 37 -19.74 -7.78 -13.36
C GLN A 37 -20.85 -7.72 -14.42
N GLN A 38 -21.95 -8.44 -14.21
CA GLN A 38 -23.10 -8.52 -15.12
C GLN A 38 -24.15 -7.43 -14.86
N LEU A 39 -23.94 -6.57 -13.85
CA LEU A 39 -24.86 -5.48 -13.54
C LEU A 39 -24.74 -4.31 -14.53
N PRO A 40 -25.81 -3.51 -14.72
CA PRO A 40 -25.73 -2.21 -15.38
C PRO A 40 -24.71 -1.28 -14.70
N GLU A 41 -24.06 -0.39 -15.48
CA GLU A 41 -23.04 0.51 -14.92
C GLU A 41 -23.58 1.50 -13.87
N ASN A 42 -24.87 1.86 -13.95
CA ASN A 42 -25.50 2.70 -12.93
C ASN A 42 -25.51 1.99 -11.56
N ASP A 43 -25.91 0.70 -11.54
CA ASP A 43 -25.96 -0.09 -10.31
C ASP A 43 -24.55 -0.35 -9.75
N LYS A 44 -23.57 -0.60 -10.63
CA LYS A 44 -22.17 -0.71 -10.23
C LYS A 44 -21.66 0.59 -9.61
N THR A 45 -22.07 1.75 -10.15
CA THR A 45 -21.67 3.06 -9.63
C THR A 45 -22.23 3.28 -8.23
N THR A 46 -23.50 2.95 -7.99
CA THR A 46 -24.12 2.99 -6.66
C THR A 46 -23.41 2.06 -5.67
N ILE A 47 -23.11 0.83 -6.08
CA ILE A 47 -22.39 -0.15 -5.23
C ILE A 47 -20.97 0.35 -4.90
N ARG A 48 -20.25 0.94 -5.87
CA ARG A 48 -18.92 1.53 -5.66
C ARG A 48 -18.98 2.73 -4.70
N ALA A 49 -19.95 3.61 -4.86
CA ALA A 49 -20.16 4.76 -3.98
C ALA A 49 -20.49 4.32 -2.54
N LEU A 50 -21.33 3.30 -2.40
CA LEU A 50 -21.68 2.74 -1.10
C LEU A 50 -20.48 2.08 -0.42
N LEU A 51 -19.69 1.30 -1.16
CA LEU A 51 -18.44 0.72 -0.65
C LEU A 51 -17.46 1.81 -0.19
N TYR A 52 -17.33 2.89 -0.94
CA TYR A 52 -16.52 4.05 -0.54
C TYR A 52 -17.01 4.67 0.78
N ILE A 53 -18.33 4.86 0.94
CA ILE A 53 -18.91 5.38 2.19
C ILE A 53 -18.66 4.40 3.34
N MET A 54 -18.85 3.10 3.12
CA MET A 54 -18.58 2.08 4.13
C MET A 54 -17.13 2.12 4.61
N ASP A 55 -16.17 2.22 3.69
CA ASP A 55 -14.75 2.29 4.04
C ASP A 55 -14.42 3.61 4.76
N LYS A 56 -15.03 4.74 4.36
CA LYS A 56 -14.88 6.04 5.04
C LYS A 56 -15.48 6.06 6.44
N CYS A 57 -16.55 5.30 6.67
CA CYS A 57 -17.24 5.20 7.96
C CYS A 57 -16.81 3.98 8.78
N CYS A 58 -15.79 3.23 8.34
CA CYS A 58 -15.30 2.02 8.99
C CYS A 58 -16.38 0.94 9.22
N VAL A 59 -17.34 0.80 8.29
CA VAL A 59 -18.43 -0.17 8.37
C VAL A 59 -17.98 -1.52 7.81
N GLY A 60 -17.94 -2.54 8.67
CA GLY A 60 -17.60 -3.91 8.29
C GLY A 60 -18.72 -4.65 7.54
N ASP A 61 -18.36 -5.76 6.89
CA ASP A 61 -19.31 -6.58 6.12
C ASP A 61 -20.47 -7.11 6.97
N SER A 62 -20.20 -7.50 8.21
CA SER A 62 -21.24 -7.97 9.14
C SER A 62 -22.24 -6.87 9.48
N ALA A 63 -21.74 -5.67 9.80
CA ALA A 63 -22.59 -4.52 10.11
C ALA A 63 -23.44 -4.10 8.91
N TYR A 64 -22.85 -4.06 7.72
CA TYR A 64 -23.59 -3.77 6.49
C TYR A 64 -24.63 -4.86 6.17
N HIS A 65 -24.29 -6.13 6.40
CA HIS A 65 -25.22 -7.23 6.17
C HIS A 65 -26.47 -7.09 7.03
N GLU A 66 -26.30 -6.85 8.34
CA GLU A 66 -27.41 -6.62 9.27
C GLU A 66 -28.24 -5.40 8.84
N MET A 67 -27.59 -4.28 8.50
CA MET A 67 -28.28 -3.08 8.02
C MET A 67 -29.09 -3.33 6.75
N SER A 68 -28.55 -4.12 5.81
CA SER A 68 -29.25 -4.49 4.57
C SER A 68 -30.44 -5.45 4.76
N MET A 69 -30.56 -6.06 5.95
CA MET A 69 -31.73 -6.87 6.31
C MET A 69 -32.85 -6.03 6.94
N LEU A 70 -32.51 -4.86 7.51
CA LEU A 70 -33.45 -3.99 8.19
C LEU A 70 -33.99 -2.87 7.29
N VAL A 71 -33.24 -2.48 6.27
CA VAL A 71 -33.58 -1.36 5.38
C VAL A 71 -33.83 -1.86 3.96
N ASP A 72 -35.05 -1.63 3.47
CA ASP A 72 -35.42 -1.92 2.08
C ASP A 72 -34.69 -1.00 1.09
N GLY A 73 -34.39 -1.54 -0.09
CA GLY A 73 -33.74 -0.80 -1.18
C GLY A 73 -32.20 -0.76 -1.13
N LEU A 74 -31.57 -1.35 -0.11
CA LEU A 74 -30.10 -1.48 -0.07
C LEU A 74 -29.58 -2.62 -0.97
N PRO A 75 -28.42 -2.44 -1.63
CA PRO A 75 -27.76 -3.52 -2.35
C PRO A 75 -27.45 -4.71 -1.44
N ARG A 76 -27.64 -5.93 -1.98
CA ARG A 76 -27.35 -7.17 -1.24
C ARG A 76 -25.87 -7.24 -0.85
N SER A 77 -25.59 -7.66 0.39
CA SER A 77 -24.22 -7.74 0.95
C SER A 77 -23.22 -8.52 0.09
N TYR A 78 -23.67 -9.55 -0.63
CA TYR A 78 -22.81 -10.33 -1.52
C TYR A 78 -22.28 -9.50 -2.71
N LEU A 79 -23.02 -8.49 -3.18
CA LEU A 79 -22.59 -7.60 -4.27
C LEU A 79 -21.49 -6.65 -3.81
N ILE A 80 -21.60 -6.12 -2.59
CA ILE A 80 -20.56 -5.30 -1.95
C ILE A 80 -19.29 -6.13 -1.78
N LYS A 81 -19.41 -7.37 -1.28
CA LYS A 81 -18.29 -8.30 -1.14
C LYS A 81 -17.63 -8.64 -2.48
N GLN A 82 -18.41 -8.87 -3.54
CA GLN A 82 -17.87 -9.10 -4.88
C GLN A 82 -17.17 -7.86 -5.44
N CYS A 83 -17.74 -6.66 -5.27
CA CYS A 83 -17.12 -5.41 -5.67
C CYS A 83 -15.79 -5.20 -4.93
N ARG A 84 -15.77 -5.40 -3.60
CA ARG A 84 -14.54 -5.31 -2.79
C ARG A 84 -13.50 -6.32 -3.24
N ASN A 85 -13.87 -7.58 -3.48
CA ASN A 85 -12.93 -8.58 -3.98
C ASN A 85 -12.39 -8.24 -5.37
N ALA A 86 -13.23 -7.70 -6.27
CA ALA A 86 -12.79 -7.23 -7.57
C ALA A 86 -11.80 -6.06 -7.44
N GLN A 87 -12.05 -5.10 -6.55
CA GLN A 87 -11.09 -4.03 -6.26
C GLN A 87 -9.79 -4.56 -5.64
N ASN A 88 -9.88 -5.47 -4.68
CA ASN A 88 -8.71 -6.09 -4.04
C ASN A 88 -7.88 -6.93 -5.01
N SER A 89 -8.50 -7.54 -6.03
CA SER A 89 -7.76 -8.27 -7.07
C SER A 89 -6.90 -7.36 -7.95
N ILE A 90 -7.22 -6.06 -8.01
CA ILE A 90 -6.45 -5.06 -8.75
C ILE A 90 -5.26 -4.58 -7.90
N SER A 91 -5.45 -4.43 -6.59
CA SER A 91 -4.40 -4.02 -5.66
C SER A 91 -3.61 -5.23 -5.14
N HIS A 92 -2.43 -5.49 -5.67
CA HIS A 92 -1.57 -6.56 -5.18
C HIS A 92 -0.92 -6.19 -3.83
N ILE A 93 -1.71 -6.28 -2.76
CA ILE A 93 -1.23 -6.12 -1.38
C ILE A 93 -0.78 -7.49 -0.87
N THR A 94 0.47 -7.58 -0.44
CA THR A 94 1.07 -8.78 0.14
C THR A 94 1.50 -8.53 1.57
N ARG A 95 1.68 -9.59 2.33
CA ARG A 95 2.26 -9.50 3.67
C ARG A 95 3.73 -9.07 3.55
N THR A 96 4.18 -8.17 4.42
CA THR A 96 5.60 -7.81 4.50
C THR A 96 6.44 -9.03 4.90
N PRO A 97 7.65 -9.21 4.35
CA PRO A 97 8.56 -10.25 4.80
C PRO A 97 8.91 -10.12 6.29
N GLY A 98 9.37 -11.20 6.90
CA GLY A 98 9.82 -11.21 8.30
C GLY A 98 8.74 -11.54 9.32
N LYS A 99 9.04 -11.22 10.59
CA LYS A 99 8.21 -11.63 11.75
C LYS A 99 7.12 -10.64 12.09
N HIS A 100 7.35 -9.36 11.80
CA HIS A 100 6.44 -8.29 12.17
C HIS A 100 5.18 -8.33 11.27
N PRO A 101 3.98 -8.12 11.84
CA PRO A 101 2.78 -7.98 11.04
C PRO A 101 2.88 -6.70 10.21
N GLY A 102 2.51 -6.79 8.94
CA GLY A 102 2.58 -5.69 8.01
C GLY A 102 2.04 -6.07 6.64
N ALA A 103 1.79 -5.05 5.83
CA ALA A 103 1.28 -5.16 4.48
C ALA A 103 2.09 -4.24 3.56
N GLN A 104 2.36 -4.68 2.34
CA GLN A 104 3.10 -3.94 1.33
C GLN A 104 2.48 -4.15 -0.05
N MET A 105 2.85 -3.29 -0.99
CA MET A 105 2.59 -3.44 -2.42
C MET A 105 3.85 -3.10 -3.21
N SER A 106 3.86 -3.43 -4.51
CA SER A 106 5.00 -3.10 -5.38
C SER A 106 5.10 -1.58 -5.56
N PHE A 107 6.24 -1.01 -5.15
CA PHE A 107 6.59 0.37 -5.41
C PHE A 107 6.69 0.64 -6.91
N LYS A 108 7.34 -0.26 -7.65
CA LYS A 108 7.47 -0.17 -9.11
C LYS A 108 6.10 -0.24 -9.80
N GLY A 109 5.21 -1.09 -9.30
CA GLY A 109 3.82 -1.18 -9.78
C GLY A 109 3.04 0.12 -9.56
N GLU A 110 3.07 0.65 -8.34
CA GLU A 110 2.39 1.91 -7.99
C GLU A 110 2.94 3.08 -8.80
N LEU A 111 4.26 3.20 -8.94
CA LEU A 111 4.90 4.24 -9.74
C LEU A 111 4.43 4.21 -11.21
N ARG A 112 4.36 3.02 -11.81
CA ARG A 112 3.85 2.86 -13.19
C ARG A 112 2.41 3.32 -13.32
N GLU A 113 1.56 3.00 -12.35
CA GLU A 113 0.16 3.38 -12.38
C GLU A 113 -0.03 4.90 -12.22
N GLN A 114 0.75 5.54 -11.35
CA GLN A 114 0.74 6.99 -11.20
C GLN A 114 1.25 7.70 -12.46
N ILE A 115 2.30 7.16 -13.09
CA ILE A 115 2.80 7.65 -14.38
C ILE A 115 1.73 7.50 -15.47
N ARG A 116 1.08 6.33 -15.57
CA ARG A 116 0.03 6.07 -16.56
C ARG A 116 -1.12 7.06 -16.46
N LYS A 117 -1.57 7.38 -15.23
CA LYS A 117 -2.59 8.42 -15.01
C LYS A 117 -2.14 9.78 -15.55
N LYS A 118 -0.86 10.14 -15.36
CA LYS A 118 -0.27 11.38 -15.91
C LYS A 118 -0.14 11.36 -17.43
N ILE A 119 0.18 10.20 -18.03
CA ILE A 119 0.18 10.02 -19.49
C ILE A 119 -1.22 10.29 -20.07
N GLN A 120 -2.26 9.69 -19.48
CA GLN A 120 -3.65 9.87 -19.93
C GLN A 120 -4.15 11.32 -19.79
N LEU A 121 -3.63 12.06 -18.82
CA LEU A 121 -3.92 13.48 -18.62
C LEU A 121 -3.15 14.41 -19.60
N GLY A 122 -2.26 13.87 -20.44
CA GLY A 122 -1.45 14.65 -21.37
C GLY A 122 -0.28 15.39 -20.72
N ASP A 123 0.09 15.06 -19.48
CA ASP A 123 1.11 15.79 -18.72
C ASP A 123 2.56 15.46 -19.14
N VAL A 124 2.78 14.40 -19.92
CA VAL A 124 4.13 13.87 -20.23
C VAL A 124 4.90 14.76 -21.21
N GLY A 125 4.21 15.63 -21.95
CA GLY A 125 4.84 16.66 -22.76
C GLY A 125 5.42 17.83 -21.96
N LYS A 126 5.21 17.86 -20.64
CA LYS A 126 5.77 18.90 -19.75
C LYS A 126 7.19 18.51 -19.34
N GLN A 127 8.04 19.52 -19.21
CA GLN A 127 9.45 19.37 -18.84
C GLN A 127 9.66 18.68 -17.47
N LYS A 128 8.65 18.70 -16.59
CA LYS A 128 8.69 18.06 -15.28
C LYS A 128 7.30 17.53 -14.89
N VAL A 129 7.18 16.23 -14.66
CA VAL A 129 5.97 15.61 -14.11
C VAL A 129 6.18 15.39 -12.61
N ILE A 130 5.31 15.98 -11.79
CA ILE A 130 5.31 15.78 -10.34
C ILE A 130 4.17 14.83 -9.98
N ILE A 131 4.51 13.70 -9.36
CA ILE A 131 3.53 12.82 -8.73
C ILE A 131 3.22 13.39 -7.35
N ALA A 132 2.04 13.99 -7.21
CA ALA A 132 1.60 14.60 -5.97
C ALA A 132 0.78 13.61 -5.12
N GLY A 133 0.75 13.86 -3.81
CA GLY A 133 0.00 13.07 -2.83
C GLY A 133 0.84 12.01 -2.13
N ASN A 134 0.25 11.42 -1.10
CA ASN A 134 0.88 10.38 -0.29
C ASN A 134 0.40 9.01 -0.78
N HIS A 135 1.34 8.20 -1.27
CA HIS A 135 1.08 6.86 -1.78
C HIS A 135 1.77 5.84 -0.88
N THR A 136 1.03 5.31 0.09
CA THR A 136 1.59 4.35 1.07
C THR A 136 1.85 3.00 0.41
N VAL A 137 3.12 2.65 0.26
CA VAL A 137 3.55 1.37 -0.34
C VAL A 137 3.81 0.25 0.66
N GLY A 138 3.92 0.58 1.96
CA GLY A 138 4.14 -0.41 3.01
C GLY A 138 3.79 0.11 4.39
N ILE A 139 3.26 -0.77 5.24
CA ILE A 139 2.95 -0.54 6.65
C ILE A 139 3.49 -1.72 7.43
N VAL A 140 4.30 -1.46 8.46
CA VAL A 140 4.87 -2.49 9.34
C VAL A 140 4.53 -2.11 10.78
N SER A 141 3.99 -3.05 11.54
CA SER A 141 3.74 -2.89 12.96
C SER A 141 4.94 -3.42 13.76
N GLY A 142 5.72 -2.51 14.30
CA GLY A 142 6.90 -2.81 15.11
C GLY A 142 7.59 -1.54 15.59
N SER A 143 8.67 -1.71 16.36
CA SER A 143 9.57 -0.59 16.67
C SER A 143 10.27 -0.12 15.40
N GLU A 144 10.49 1.19 15.29
CA GLU A 144 11.31 1.79 14.24
C GLU A 144 12.79 1.44 14.46
N ASP A 145 13.15 0.22 14.05
CA ASP A 145 14.50 -0.33 14.16
C ASP A 145 15.04 -0.68 12.77
N TYR A 146 16.37 -0.57 12.63
CA TYR A 146 17.05 -0.81 11.37
C TYR A 146 16.81 -2.23 10.83
N GLU A 147 16.84 -3.27 11.67
CA GLU A 147 16.61 -4.65 11.22
C GLU A 147 15.15 -4.88 10.85
N VAL A 148 14.22 -4.27 11.59
CA VAL A 148 12.78 -4.32 11.26
C VAL A 148 12.53 -3.74 9.88
N LEU A 149 13.06 -2.54 9.58
CA LEU A 149 12.92 -1.91 8.27
C LEU A 149 13.64 -2.71 7.17
N ARG A 150 14.87 -3.17 7.43
CA ARG A 150 15.67 -3.94 6.47
C ARG A 150 14.99 -5.24 6.04
N ILE A 151 14.38 -5.95 6.99
CA ILE A 151 13.73 -7.24 6.72
C ILE A 151 12.34 -7.00 6.16
N SER A 152 11.53 -6.17 6.81
CA SER A 152 10.10 -6.02 6.50
C SER A 152 9.85 -5.22 5.24
N CYS A 153 10.73 -4.29 4.88
CA CYS A 153 10.64 -3.51 3.65
C CYS A 153 11.62 -3.99 2.57
N LYS A 154 12.22 -5.19 2.71
CA LYS A 154 13.30 -5.68 1.84
C LYS A 154 12.95 -5.58 0.36
N GLU A 155 11.73 -5.97 -0.01
CA GLU A 155 11.28 -6.02 -1.41
C GLU A 155 11.08 -4.60 -1.96
N ILE A 156 10.36 -3.74 -1.23
CA ILE A 156 10.19 -2.32 -1.58
C ILE A 156 11.55 -1.63 -1.76
N LEU A 157 12.46 -1.83 -0.80
CA LEU A 157 13.79 -1.22 -0.83
C LEU A 157 14.61 -1.72 -2.03
N ALA A 158 14.48 -3.00 -2.40
CA ALA A 158 15.14 -3.55 -3.57
C ALA A 158 14.59 -2.92 -4.87
N GLU A 159 13.27 -2.78 -5.00
CA GLU A 159 12.65 -2.13 -6.15
C GLU A 159 13.07 -0.66 -6.28
N ILE A 160 13.10 0.10 -5.17
CA ILE A 160 13.55 1.49 -5.20
C ILE A 160 15.02 1.55 -5.64
N ASN A 161 15.88 0.69 -5.09
CA ASN A 161 17.30 0.68 -5.44
C ASN A 161 17.54 0.31 -6.91
N ASP A 162 16.79 -0.65 -7.46
CA ASP A 162 16.78 -1.00 -8.89
C ASP A 162 16.43 0.21 -9.77
N LEU A 163 15.39 0.94 -9.39
CA LEU A 163 14.94 2.14 -10.13
C LEU A 163 15.93 3.30 -10.02
N VAL A 164 16.57 3.48 -8.86
CA VAL A 164 17.61 4.51 -8.66
C VAL A 164 18.86 4.17 -9.47
N GLU A 165 19.25 2.90 -9.56
CA GLU A 165 20.41 2.45 -10.33
C GLU A 165 20.18 2.57 -11.84
N HIS A 166 19.00 2.20 -12.33
CA HIS A 166 18.66 2.33 -13.74
C HIS A 166 18.37 3.76 -14.17
N GLY A 167 17.80 4.59 -13.29
CA GLY A 167 17.51 6.00 -13.54
C GLY A 167 16.41 6.24 -14.58
N GLU A 168 15.69 5.20 -15.02
CA GLU A 168 14.58 5.31 -15.96
C GLU A 168 13.56 4.19 -15.76
N ILE A 169 12.34 4.43 -16.26
CA ILE A 169 11.27 3.43 -16.30
C ILE A 169 10.52 3.51 -17.63
N GLU A 170 10.19 2.34 -18.19
CA GLU A 170 9.30 2.24 -19.35
C GLU A 170 7.85 2.01 -18.88
N VAL A 171 6.94 2.85 -19.37
CA VAL A 171 5.49 2.77 -19.12
C VAL A 171 4.75 3.01 -20.43
N ASP A 172 3.99 2.01 -20.87
CA ASP A 172 3.14 2.08 -22.06
C ASP A 172 3.90 2.64 -23.30
N GLY A 173 5.13 2.15 -23.52
CA GLY A 173 6.01 2.55 -24.63
C GLY A 173 6.77 3.87 -24.43
N HIS A 174 6.56 4.57 -23.31
CA HIS A 174 7.25 5.82 -22.98
C HIS A 174 8.42 5.52 -22.02
N ARG A 175 9.64 5.90 -22.40
CA ARG A 175 10.81 5.86 -21.52
C ARG A 175 10.89 7.16 -20.73
N ILE A 176 10.81 7.06 -19.41
CA ILE A 176 10.72 8.21 -18.51
C ILE A 176 11.95 8.20 -17.60
N PRO A 177 12.80 9.24 -17.65
CA PRO A 177 13.91 9.37 -16.73
C PRO A 177 13.39 9.64 -15.32
N LEU A 178 14.04 9.03 -14.33
CA LEU A 178 13.66 9.10 -12.93
C LEU A 178 14.77 9.79 -12.12
N GLU A 179 14.34 10.69 -11.24
CA GLU A 179 15.20 11.27 -10.21
C GLU A 179 14.51 11.14 -8.86
N PHE A 180 15.17 10.46 -7.93
CA PHE A 180 14.64 10.19 -6.60
C PHE A 180 15.19 11.18 -5.58
N TYR A 181 14.30 11.68 -4.74
CA TYR A 181 14.61 12.51 -3.58
C TYR A 181 14.08 11.83 -2.33
N LEU A 182 14.84 11.89 -1.24
CA LEU A 182 14.43 11.37 0.07
C LEU A 182 14.31 12.54 1.03
N SER A 183 13.13 12.74 1.60
CA SER A 183 12.92 13.70 2.67
C SER A 183 12.71 13.00 4.02
N GLY A 184 13.22 13.58 5.10
CA GLY A 184 12.95 13.10 6.45
C GLY A 184 13.74 13.83 7.52
N ASP A 185 13.87 13.20 8.68
CA ASP A 185 14.59 13.74 9.84
C ASP A 185 16.01 14.20 9.45
N TYR A 186 16.43 15.34 10.00
CA TYR A 186 17.78 15.91 9.91
C TYR A 186 18.88 14.85 10.16
N LYS A 187 18.63 13.90 11.07
CA LYS A 187 19.54 12.81 11.43
C LYS A 187 19.83 11.84 10.28
N ILE A 188 19.03 11.85 9.22
CA ILE A 188 19.29 11.05 8.01
C ILE A 188 20.54 11.55 7.29
N GLN A 189 20.79 12.87 7.32
CA GLN A 189 21.88 13.49 6.57
C GLN A 189 23.11 13.78 7.45
N TRP A 190 22.89 14.28 8.67
CA TRP A 190 23.95 14.82 9.51
C TRP A 190 23.88 14.37 10.96
N ASP A 191 25.05 14.25 11.59
CA ASP A 191 25.15 14.11 13.04
C ASP A 191 24.84 15.46 13.69
N THR A 192 23.74 15.53 14.44
CA THR A 192 23.27 16.75 15.08
C THR A 192 24.15 17.22 16.25
N SER A 193 25.15 16.43 16.66
CA SER A 193 26.17 16.85 17.63
C SER A 193 27.29 17.70 17.02
N LYS A 194 27.36 17.78 15.68
CA LYS A 194 28.38 18.56 14.96
C LYS A 194 27.84 19.93 14.58
N ALA A 195 28.75 20.90 14.43
CA ALA A 195 28.43 22.20 13.88
C ALA A 195 27.90 22.06 12.44
N GLU A 196 27.05 23.00 12.02
CA GLU A 196 26.36 22.97 10.72
C GLU A 196 27.31 22.84 9.53
N ASP A 197 28.44 23.56 9.58
CA ASP A 197 29.46 23.59 8.54
C ASP A 197 30.41 22.37 8.55
N TYR A 198 30.32 21.51 9.56
CA TYR A 198 31.23 20.38 9.74
C TYR A 198 31.29 19.48 8.52
N TYR A 199 30.16 19.27 7.84
CA TYR A 199 30.03 18.42 6.66
C TYR A 199 30.11 19.20 5.33
N HIS A 200 30.21 20.53 5.36
CA HIS A 200 30.36 21.38 4.17
C HIS A 200 31.80 21.46 3.68
N ASN A 201 32.78 21.12 4.53
CA ASN A 201 34.18 21.03 4.14
C ASN A 201 34.44 19.75 3.33
N SER A 202 35.22 19.84 2.25
CA SER A 202 35.60 18.71 1.39
C SER A 202 36.26 17.55 2.14
N LYS A 203 36.88 17.83 3.29
CA LYS A 203 37.48 16.80 4.16
C LYS A 203 36.46 15.90 4.87
N ASN A 204 35.26 16.41 5.13
CA ASN A 204 34.22 15.75 5.92
C ASN A 204 32.95 15.50 5.11
N ALA A 205 32.89 15.98 3.86
CA ALA A 205 31.77 15.78 2.96
C ALA A 205 31.44 14.29 2.84
N ARG A 206 30.15 13.98 2.98
CA ARG A 206 29.65 12.60 2.93
C ARG A 206 29.11 12.30 1.55
N THR A 207 29.53 11.15 1.03
CA THR A 207 28.92 10.52 -0.15
C THR A 207 28.29 9.20 0.26
N LEU A 208 27.38 8.68 -0.56
CA LEU A 208 26.78 7.37 -0.31
C LEU A 208 27.84 6.26 -0.28
N SER A 209 28.86 6.33 -1.13
CA SER A 209 29.95 5.35 -1.19
C SER A 209 30.82 5.40 0.07
N THR A 210 31.19 6.59 0.54
CA THR A 210 31.93 6.75 1.80
C THR A 210 31.12 6.20 2.96
N ASN A 211 29.83 6.53 3.07
CA ASN A 211 28.96 6.04 4.16
C ASN A 211 28.87 4.50 4.16
N ARG A 212 28.69 3.87 2.99
CA ARG A 212 28.70 2.41 2.85
C ARG A 212 30.02 1.78 3.29
N SER A 213 31.15 2.40 2.95
CA SER A 213 32.46 1.88 3.35
C SER A 213 32.75 2.06 4.84
N MET A 214 32.33 3.18 5.43
CA MET A 214 32.61 3.54 6.82
C MET A 214 31.70 2.79 7.80
N ALA A 215 30.46 2.49 7.41
CA ALA A 215 29.56 1.63 8.19
C ALA A 215 30.13 0.23 8.47
N CYS A 216 31.07 -0.25 7.64
CA CYS A 216 31.73 -1.53 7.81
C CYS A 216 33.02 -1.44 8.64
N LYS A 217 33.53 -0.24 8.97
CA LYS A 217 34.92 -0.04 9.38
C LYS A 217 35.17 0.32 10.84
N SER A 218 34.21 0.80 11.64
CA SER A 218 34.62 1.20 13.00
C SER A 218 33.55 1.26 14.09
N SER A 219 34.01 0.87 15.29
CA SER A 219 33.54 1.22 16.64
C SER A 219 33.67 2.71 17.00
N SER A 220 34.26 3.52 16.12
CA SER A 220 34.30 4.98 16.20
C SER A 220 33.11 5.54 15.40
N ASN A 221 32.19 6.24 16.08
CA ASN A 221 30.97 6.81 15.52
C ASN A 221 31.28 7.83 14.40
N TYR A 222 31.49 7.37 13.17
CA TYR A 222 31.55 8.22 11.96
C TYR A 222 30.17 8.76 11.55
N GLY A 223 29.21 8.80 12.49
CA GLY A 223 27.81 9.17 12.32
C GLY A 223 27.03 8.29 11.32
N CYS A 224 27.56 7.11 10.98
CA CYS A 224 26.87 6.10 10.18
C CYS A 224 27.12 4.73 10.84
N ILE A 225 26.19 4.30 11.69
CA ILE A 225 26.32 3.05 12.48
C ILE A 225 26.02 1.82 11.62
N LYS A 226 25.11 1.96 10.66
CA LYS A 226 24.65 0.90 9.76
C LYS A 226 24.72 1.37 8.31
N LYS A 227 24.77 0.41 7.39
CA LYS A 227 24.78 0.70 5.94
C LYS A 227 23.44 1.35 5.54
N PRO A 228 23.42 2.39 4.71
CA PRO A 228 22.16 2.92 4.18
C PRO A 228 21.36 1.86 3.42
N LEU A 229 20.05 1.77 3.71
CA LEU A 229 19.12 0.83 3.05
C LEU A 229 18.75 1.27 1.64
N LEU A 230 18.70 2.59 1.41
CA LEU A 230 18.41 3.21 0.13
C LEU A 230 19.70 3.59 -0.61
N GLY A 231 19.66 3.50 -1.93
CA GLY A 231 20.71 3.84 -2.88
C GLY A 231 20.67 5.29 -3.35
N ILE A 232 19.85 6.13 -2.72
CA ILE A 232 19.66 7.53 -3.12
C ILE A 232 20.93 8.32 -2.76
N PRO A 233 21.47 9.13 -3.70
CA PRO A 233 22.62 9.98 -3.42
C PRO A 233 22.35 10.96 -2.27
N ILE A 234 23.39 11.27 -1.48
CA ILE A 234 23.23 12.12 -0.28
C ILE A 234 22.83 13.55 -0.66
N GLU A 235 23.26 14.02 -1.83
CA GLU A 235 22.87 15.28 -2.46
C GLU A 235 21.39 15.35 -2.84
N ASN A 236 20.68 14.21 -2.87
CA ASN A 236 19.24 14.14 -3.13
C ASN A 236 18.43 13.88 -1.84
N VAL A 237 19.10 13.81 -0.69
CA VAL A 237 18.44 13.84 0.61
C VAL A 237 18.12 15.30 0.96
N ARG A 238 16.87 15.55 1.35
CA ARG A 238 16.36 16.86 1.76
C ARG A 238 15.90 16.75 3.21
N VAL A 239 16.29 17.72 4.03
CA VAL A 239 15.77 17.77 5.39
C VAL A 239 14.32 18.26 5.36
N ASP A 240 13.48 17.63 6.17
CA ASP A 240 12.11 18.07 6.41
C ASP A 240 12.05 19.45 7.08
N GLU A 241 11.25 20.35 6.54
CA GLU A 241 11.03 21.71 7.03
C GLU A 241 10.50 21.72 8.47
N LEU A 242 9.68 20.75 8.88
CA LEU A 242 9.19 20.65 10.25
C LEU A 242 10.34 20.36 11.22
N HIS A 243 11.23 19.45 10.85
CA HIS A 243 12.40 19.10 11.65
C HIS A 243 13.39 20.26 11.74
N LEU A 244 13.54 21.05 10.67
CA LEU A 244 14.31 22.30 10.69
C LEU A 244 13.68 23.33 11.64
N LEU A 245 12.37 23.54 11.55
CA LEU A 245 11.65 24.50 12.39
C LEU A 245 11.80 24.17 13.88
N LEU A 246 11.55 22.91 14.26
CA LEU A 246 11.70 22.45 15.66
C LEU A 246 13.11 22.73 16.19
N ARG A 247 14.14 22.55 15.35
CA ARG A 247 15.52 22.81 15.75
C ARG A 247 15.82 24.29 15.93
N ILE A 248 15.27 25.14 15.07
CA ILE A 248 15.41 26.59 15.21
C ILE A 248 14.72 27.05 16.49
N THR A 249 13.53 26.53 16.79
CA THR A 249 12.80 26.90 18.01
C THR A 249 13.44 26.40 19.30
N ASP A 250 14.22 25.32 19.29
CA ASP A 250 14.99 24.87 20.47
C ASP A 250 16.09 25.86 20.90
N ILE A 251 16.48 26.79 20.01
CA ILE A 251 17.58 27.74 20.23
C ILE A 251 17.07 29.08 20.80
N PHE A 252 15.77 29.35 20.75
CA PHE A 252 15.11 30.57 21.25
C PHE A 252 14.30 30.29 22.52
#